data_AF-A0A2D6BHD2-F1
#
_entry.id   AF-A0A2D6BHD2-F1
#
_cell.length_a   1.000
_cell.length_b   1.000
_cell.length_c   1.000
_cell.angle_alpha   90.00
_cell.angle_beta   90.00
_cell.angle_gamma   90.00
#
_symmetry.space_group_name_H-M   'P 1'
#
loop_
_entity.id
_entity.type
_entity.pdbx_description
1 polymer ?
#
loop_
_entity_poly.entity_id
_entity_poly.type
_entity_poly.pdbx_seq_one_letter_code
_entity_poly.pdbx_strand_id
1 'polypeptide(L)'
;MAALEIPNFPEILMETLVSVPEASRVGFLARLERSAAGRYRGWATESDDLAPWLLECAAREDEIADRAEEMFPVLPEHEEIVEEALAVARRLYLGAFEGHPLEDQIFIQAHAERQGSLAWLGYASQHADESTRKQFLELADLEVASALRIDAELGRSSSGEA
;
A
#
# COMPACT_ATOMS: atom_id res chain seq x y z
N MET A 1 13.65 -3.80 -25.35
CA MET A 1 13.46 -3.19 -24.02
C MET A 1 13.46 -4.34 -23.02
N ALA A 2 14.25 -4.25 -21.95
CA ALA A 2 14.17 -5.24 -20.87
C ALA A 2 12.77 -5.13 -20.23
N ALA A 3 12.18 -6.26 -19.83
CA ALA A 3 10.95 -6.25 -19.07
C ALA A 3 11.19 -5.51 -17.74
N LEU A 4 10.25 -4.65 -17.34
CA LEU A 4 10.28 -4.03 -16.02
C LEU A 4 10.11 -5.14 -14.97
N GLU A 5 11.08 -5.28 -14.09
CA GLU A 5 11.03 -6.23 -12.98
C GLU A 5 10.15 -5.66 -11.88
N ILE A 6 9.11 -6.39 -11.49
CA ILE A 6 8.17 -5.96 -10.45
C ILE A 6 8.64 -6.48 -9.09
N PRO A 7 8.91 -5.60 -8.11
CA PRO A 7 9.28 -6.01 -6.77
C PRO A 7 8.18 -6.83 -6.08
N ASN A 8 8.61 -7.82 -5.28
CA ASN A 8 7.75 -8.52 -4.34
C ASN A 8 7.73 -7.75 -3.00
N PHE A 9 6.75 -6.86 -2.84
CA PHE A 9 6.62 -6.01 -1.65
C PHE A 9 6.42 -6.80 -0.35
N PRO A 10 5.60 -7.87 -0.30
CA PRO A 10 5.52 -8.75 0.86
C PRO A 10 6.88 -9.30 1.29
N GLU A 11 7.71 -9.75 0.35
CA GLU A 11 9.07 -10.23 0.66
C GLU A 11 9.97 -9.10 1.16
N ILE A 12 9.93 -7.93 0.52
CA ILE A 12 10.73 -6.76 0.90
C ILE A 12 10.37 -6.27 2.32
N LEU A 13 9.08 -6.30 2.68
CA LEU A 13 8.58 -5.78 3.93
C LEU A 13 8.49 -6.84 5.05
N MET A 14 8.73 -8.12 4.73
CA MET A 14 8.52 -9.24 5.65
C MET A 14 9.22 -9.06 6.98
N GLU A 15 10.51 -8.69 6.97
CA GLU A 15 11.29 -8.52 8.20
C GLU A 15 10.70 -7.45 9.12
N THR A 16 10.18 -6.36 8.56
CA THR A 16 9.52 -5.29 9.34
C THR A 16 8.14 -5.70 9.83
N LEU A 17 7.38 -6.47 9.04
CA LEU A 17 6.07 -6.96 9.44
C LEU A 17 6.16 -7.95 10.60
N VAL A 18 7.14 -8.85 10.58
CA VAL A 18 7.32 -9.84 11.65
C VAL A 18 7.89 -9.24 12.93
N SER A 19 8.62 -8.11 12.85
CA SER A 19 9.11 -7.41 14.05
C SER A 19 8.01 -6.68 14.82
N VAL A 20 6.90 -6.32 14.15
CA VAL A 20 5.76 -5.67 14.80
C VAL A 20 4.88 -6.71 15.52
N PRO A 21 4.53 -6.48 16.81
CA PRO A 21 3.58 -7.34 17.52
C PRO A 21 2.24 -7.44 16.80
N GLU A 22 1.67 -8.64 16.76
CA GLU A 22 0.45 -8.95 15.99
C GLU A 22 -0.70 -7.97 16.25
N ALA A 23 -0.91 -7.61 17.52
CA ALA A 23 -1.98 -6.69 17.94
C ALA A 23 -1.85 -5.28 17.34
N SER A 24 -0.67 -4.86 16.86
CA SER A 24 -0.43 -3.56 16.23
C SER A 24 -0.10 -3.65 14.74
N ARG A 25 -0.13 -4.84 14.12
CA ARG A 25 0.27 -5.00 12.70
C ARG A 25 -0.65 -4.25 11.74
N VAL A 26 -1.96 -4.25 11.99
CA VAL A 26 -2.91 -3.49 11.14
C VAL A 26 -2.68 -1.99 11.27
N GLY A 27 -2.48 -1.47 12.48
CA GLY A 27 -2.11 -0.07 12.69
C GLY A 27 -0.75 0.30 12.06
N PHE A 28 0.20 -0.63 12.02
CA PHE A 28 1.45 -0.45 11.27
C PHE A 28 1.22 -0.38 9.75
N LEU A 29 0.39 -1.28 9.20
CA LEU A 29 0.01 -1.24 7.78
C LEU A 29 -0.69 0.08 7.43
N ALA A 30 -1.60 0.57 8.29
CA ALA A 30 -2.22 1.88 8.10
C ALA A 30 -1.20 3.02 7.93
N ARG A 31 -0.09 2.98 8.67
CA ARG A 31 1.00 3.97 8.53
C ARG A 31 1.82 3.80 7.25
N LEU A 32 1.89 2.58 6.70
CA LEU A 32 2.43 2.33 5.36
C LEU A 32 1.51 2.88 4.28
N GLU A 33 0.20 2.73 4.40
CA GLU A 33 -0.75 3.34 3.44
C GLU A 33 -0.64 4.86 3.43
N ARG A 34 -0.48 5.52 4.59
CA ARG A 34 -0.16 6.96 4.61
C ARG A 34 1.14 7.30 3.87
N SER A 35 2.10 6.37 3.84
CA SER A 35 3.35 6.55 3.12
C SER A 35 3.15 6.39 1.60
N ALA A 36 2.32 5.44 1.17
CA ALA A 36 1.88 5.30 -0.22
C ALA A 36 1.10 6.55 -0.68
N ALA A 37 0.17 7.04 0.14
CA ALA A 37 -0.53 8.31 -0.07
C ALA A 37 0.45 9.49 -0.26
N GLY A 38 1.50 9.55 0.57
CA GLY A 38 2.56 10.53 0.46
C GLY A 38 3.31 10.42 -0.87
N ARG A 39 3.54 9.20 -1.37
CA ARG A 39 4.22 8.97 -2.65
C ARG A 39 3.38 9.44 -3.83
N TYR A 40 2.08 9.11 -3.86
CA TYR A 40 1.16 9.62 -4.88
C TYR A 40 1.13 11.15 -4.93
N ARG A 41 1.04 11.81 -3.77
CA ARG A 41 1.13 13.28 -3.70
C ARG A 41 2.47 13.79 -4.22
N GLY A 42 3.57 13.11 -3.92
CA GLY A 42 4.89 13.43 -4.45
C GLY A 42 4.92 13.41 -5.98
N TRP A 43 4.46 12.32 -6.59
CA TRP A 43 4.37 12.20 -8.06
C TRP A 43 3.43 13.24 -8.67
N ALA A 44 2.34 13.59 -8.00
CA ALA A 44 1.42 14.62 -8.47
C ALA A 44 2.10 16.01 -8.55
N THR A 45 3.17 16.26 -7.79
CA THR A 45 3.97 17.50 -7.93
C THR A 45 4.94 17.47 -9.12
N GLU A 46 5.21 16.29 -9.68
CA GLU A 46 6.17 16.09 -10.78
C GLU A 46 5.50 16.21 -12.16
N SER A 47 4.16 16.10 -12.24
CA SER A 47 3.40 16.24 -13.49
C SER A 47 1.96 16.72 -13.26
N ASP A 48 1.65 17.91 -13.78
CA ASP A 48 0.29 18.49 -13.72
C ASP A 48 -0.75 17.65 -14.47
N ASP A 49 -0.34 16.94 -15.54
CA ASP A 49 -1.22 16.08 -16.33
C ASP A 49 -1.63 14.83 -15.55
N LEU A 50 -0.72 14.28 -14.74
CA LEU A 50 -0.98 13.08 -13.93
C LEU A 50 -1.61 13.41 -12.58
N ALA A 51 -1.43 14.65 -12.10
CA ALA A 51 -1.83 15.07 -10.76
C ALA A 51 -3.28 14.75 -10.39
N PRO A 52 -4.32 14.99 -11.23
CA PRO A 52 -5.71 14.80 -10.81
C PRO A 52 -6.01 13.38 -10.33
N TRP A 53 -5.58 12.36 -11.08
CA TRP A 53 -5.88 10.98 -10.73
C TRP A 53 -4.89 10.39 -9.73
N LEU A 54 -3.65 10.90 -9.66
CA LEU A 54 -2.71 10.55 -8.59
C LEU A 54 -3.23 11.01 -7.22
N LEU A 55 -3.84 12.20 -7.15
CA LEU A 55 -4.46 12.69 -5.92
C LEU A 55 -5.72 11.91 -5.53
N GLU A 56 -6.46 11.36 -6.50
CA GLU A 56 -7.55 10.41 -6.22
C GLU A 56 -7.01 9.11 -5.59
N CYS A 57 -5.89 8.58 -6.08
CA CYS A 57 -5.26 7.40 -5.48
C CYS A 57 -4.74 7.71 -4.07
N ALA A 58 -4.08 8.86 -3.89
CA ALA A 58 -3.63 9.32 -2.56
C ALA A 58 -4.79 9.38 -1.54
N ALA A 59 -5.96 9.86 -1.97
CA ALA A 59 -7.14 9.95 -1.11
C ALA A 59 -7.68 8.56 -0.73
N ARG A 60 -7.60 7.56 -1.61
CA ARG A 60 -7.96 6.17 -1.28
C ARG A 60 -7.00 5.60 -0.23
N GLU A 61 -5.70 5.84 -0.39
CA GLU A 61 -4.71 5.39 0.59
C GLU A 61 -4.90 6.03 1.97
N ASP A 62 -5.26 7.32 2.03
CA ASP A 62 -5.62 7.96 3.30
C ASP A 62 -6.89 7.33 3.89
N GLU A 63 -7.90 7.02 3.07
CA GLU A 63 -9.13 6.37 3.53
C GLU A 63 -8.83 4.98 4.10
N ILE A 64 -7.99 4.18 3.43
CA ILE A 64 -7.56 2.87 3.93
C ILE A 64 -6.85 3.03 5.27
N ALA A 65 -5.89 3.96 5.35
CA ALA A 65 -5.16 4.24 6.58
C ALA A 65 -6.09 4.62 7.73
N ASP A 66 -6.99 5.58 7.52
CA ASP A 66 -7.92 6.06 8.54
C ASP A 66 -8.82 4.93 9.05
N ARG A 67 -9.36 4.11 8.13
CA ARG A 67 -10.24 2.99 8.48
C ARG A 67 -9.48 1.86 9.18
N ALA A 68 -8.28 1.51 8.73
CA ALA A 68 -7.46 0.48 9.35
C ALA A 68 -7.03 0.88 10.78
N GLU A 69 -6.62 2.14 10.96
CA GLU A 69 -6.24 2.70 12.25
C GLU A 69 -7.43 2.82 13.22
N GLU A 70 -8.63 3.14 12.72
CA GLU A 70 -9.86 3.13 13.53
C GLU A 70 -10.23 1.72 14.00
N MET A 71 -10.09 0.70 13.15
CA MET A 71 -10.40 -0.68 13.52
C MET A 71 -9.39 -1.28 14.49
N PHE A 72 -8.10 -1.08 14.22
CA PHE A 72 -7.00 -1.71 14.95
C PHE A 72 -5.84 -0.71 15.11
N PRO A 73 -5.94 0.21 16.08
CA PRO A 73 -4.89 1.19 16.32
C PRO A 73 -3.62 0.53 16.83
N VAL A 74 -2.49 1.22 16.65
CA VAL A 74 -1.25 0.84 17.32
C VAL A 74 -1.43 1.00 18.83
N LEU A 75 -1.16 -0.07 19.57
CA LEU A 75 -1.18 -0.01 21.03
C LEU A 75 -0.04 0.90 21.54
N PRO A 76 -0.28 1.76 22.55
CA PRO A 76 0.73 2.70 23.06
C PRO A 76 2.07 2.05 23.46
N GLU A 77 2.03 0.84 24.03
CA GLU A 77 3.21 0.06 24.40
C GLU A 77 4.03 -0.45 23.19
N HIS A 78 3.45 -0.43 21.99
CA HIS A 78 4.10 -0.84 20.75
C HIS A 78 4.54 0.34 19.86
N GLU A 79 4.33 1.59 20.29
CA GLU A 79 4.64 2.76 19.45
C GLU A 79 6.11 2.84 19.04
N GLU A 80 7.04 2.64 19.98
CA GLU A 80 8.49 2.72 19.69
C GLU A 80 8.91 1.67 18.65
N ILE A 81 8.50 0.41 18.84
CA ILE A 81 8.84 -0.67 17.90
C ILE A 81 8.17 -0.49 16.53
N VAL A 82 6.95 0.06 16.50
CA VAL A 82 6.24 0.36 15.25
C VAL A 82 6.95 1.49 14.50
N GLU A 83 7.36 2.57 15.17
CA GLU A 83 8.08 3.68 14.53
C GLU A 83 9.45 3.26 13.99
N GLU A 84 10.19 2.43 14.73
CA GLU A 84 11.45 1.87 14.25
C GLU A 84 11.26 0.98 13.02
N ALA A 85 10.28 0.08 13.06
CA ALA A 85 9.94 -0.78 11.92
C ALA A 85 9.49 0.05 10.72
N LEU A 86 8.70 1.11 10.95
CA LEU A 86 8.16 1.99 9.92
C LEU A 86 9.25 2.77 9.21
N ALA A 87 10.25 3.26 9.95
CA ALA A 87 11.41 3.93 9.36
C ALA A 87 12.18 3.00 8.41
N VAL A 88 12.35 1.73 8.78
CA VAL A 88 13.00 0.73 7.92
C VAL A 88 12.12 0.38 6.72
N ALA A 89 10.84 0.10 6.95
CA ALA A 89 9.88 -0.27 5.93
C ALA A 89 9.74 0.83 4.86
N ARG A 90 9.61 2.09 5.27
CA ARG A 90 9.55 3.25 4.36
C ARG A 90 10.79 3.33 3.48
N ARG A 91 11.99 3.12 4.04
CA ARG A 91 13.23 3.15 3.26
C ARG A 91 13.26 2.04 2.22
N LEU A 92 12.90 0.81 2.60
CA LEU A 92 12.86 -0.35 1.70
C LEU A 92 11.82 -0.16 0.60
N TYR A 93 10.64 0.30 0.98
CA TYR A 93 9.54 0.62 0.08
C TYR A 93 9.94 1.67 -0.95
N LEU A 94 10.46 2.83 -0.52
CA LEU A 94 10.88 3.90 -1.43
C LEU A 94 12.04 3.47 -2.33
N GLY A 95 12.95 2.65 -1.81
CA GLY A 95 14.07 2.08 -2.58
C GLY A 95 13.60 1.23 -3.77
N ALA A 96 12.43 0.61 -3.69
CA ALA A 96 11.86 -0.20 -4.78
C ALA A 96 11.50 0.63 -6.03
N PHE A 97 11.38 1.95 -5.90
CA PHE A 97 11.07 2.88 -7.00
C PHE A 97 12.30 3.60 -7.53
N GLU A 98 13.43 3.57 -6.82
CA GLU A 98 14.62 4.34 -7.16
C GLU A 98 15.21 3.92 -8.52
N GLY A 99 15.60 4.90 -9.33
CA GLY A 99 16.21 4.66 -10.64
C GLY A 99 15.22 4.34 -11.77
N HIS A 100 13.93 4.17 -11.48
CA HIS A 100 12.89 4.00 -12.49
C HIS A 100 12.35 5.35 -13.00
N PRO A 101 11.96 5.47 -14.28
CA PRO A 101 11.16 6.59 -14.77
C PRO A 101 9.83 6.73 -14.03
N LEU A 102 9.26 7.94 -13.98
CA LEU A 102 8.01 8.22 -13.25
C LEU A 102 6.87 7.25 -13.60
N GLU A 103 6.61 7.02 -14.89
CA GLU A 103 5.55 6.09 -15.32
C GLU A 103 5.80 4.65 -14.87
N ASP A 104 7.06 4.19 -14.86
CA ASP A 104 7.43 2.86 -14.38
C ASP A 104 7.28 2.77 -12.85
N GLN A 105 7.60 3.83 -12.12
CA GLN A 105 7.36 3.89 -10.67
C GLN A 105 5.87 3.79 -10.34
N ILE A 106 5.02 4.54 -11.05
CA ILE A 106 3.56 4.47 -10.87
C ILE A 106 3.03 3.10 -11.29
N PHE A 107 3.58 2.49 -12.35
CA PHE A 107 3.23 1.13 -12.72
C PHE A 107 3.64 0.10 -11.65
N ILE A 108 4.83 0.23 -11.06
CA ILE A 108 5.27 -0.58 -9.91
C ILE A 108 4.30 -0.40 -8.73
N GLN A 109 3.85 0.83 -8.46
CA GLN A 109 2.85 1.10 -7.42
C GLN A 109 1.59 0.29 -7.65
N ALA A 110 1.05 0.26 -8.88
CA ALA A 110 -0.15 -0.54 -9.16
C ALA A 110 0.03 -2.03 -8.82
N HIS A 111 1.24 -2.58 -8.93
CA HIS A 111 1.52 -3.92 -8.46
C HIS A 111 1.63 -3.99 -6.93
N ALA A 112 2.20 -2.98 -6.27
CA ALA A 112 2.22 -2.86 -4.81
C ALA A 112 0.79 -2.87 -4.24
N GLU A 113 -0.13 -2.07 -4.80
CA GLU A 113 -1.54 -2.01 -4.42
C GLU A 113 -2.22 -3.38 -4.50
N ARG A 114 -1.98 -4.11 -5.59
CA ARG A 114 -2.52 -5.47 -5.74
C ARG A 114 -1.97 -6.41 -4.67
N GLN A 115 -0.69 -6.29 -4.34
CA GLN A 115 -0.08 -7.10 -3.29
C GLN A 115 -0.57 -6.68 -1.89
N GLY A 116 -0.83 -5.39 -1.65
CA GLY A 116 -1.47 -4.85 -0.44
C GLY A 116 -2.88 -5.40 -0.25
N SER A 117 -3.67 -5.45 -1.32
CA SER A 117 -5.02 -6.05 -1.31
C SER A 117 -5.01 -7.51 -0.80
N LEU A 118 -4.00 -8.30 -1.14
CA LEU A 118 -3.86 -9.68 -0.64
C LEU A 118 -3.62 -9.72 0.87
N ALA A 119 -2.93 -8.74 1.45
CA ALA A 119 -2.76 -8.65 2.89
C ALA A 119 -4.11 -8.41 3.60
N TRP A 120 -4.92 -7.49 3.08
CA TRP A 120 -6.27 -7.22 3.60
C TRP A 120 -7.20 -8.43 3.48
N LEU A 121 -7.16 -9.16 2.35
CA LEU A 121 -7.88 -10.43 2.20
C LEU A 121 -7.41 -11.49 3.22
N GLY A 122 -6.12 -11.52 3.50
CA GLY A 122 -5.53 -12.34 4.57
C GLY A 122 -6.16 -12.05 5.92
N TYR A 123 -6.21 -10.79 6.34
CA TYR A 123 -6.87 -10.39 7.60
C TYR A 123 -8.38 -10.69 7.59
N ALA A 124 -9.07 -10.44 6.47
CA ALA A 124 -10.49 -10.76 6.33
C ALA A 124 -10.76 -12.26 6.60
N SER A 125 -9.89 -13.15 6.11
CA SER A 125 -10.03 -14.61 6.28
C SER A 125 -9.84 -15.10 7.72
N GLN A 126 -9.14 -14.32 8.56
CA GLN A 126 -8.81 -14.68 9.93
C GLN A 126 -9.85 -14.22 10.95
N HIS A 127 -10.78 -13.33 10.56
CA HIS A 127 -11.76 -12.74 11.45
C HIS A 127 -13.14 -13.40 11.32
N ALA A 128 -13.66 -13.89 12.45
CA ALA A 128 -15.00 -14.47 12.53
C ALA A 128 -16.12 -13.41 12.49
N ASP A 129 -15.86 -12.23 13.05
CA ASP A 129 -16.82 -11.12 13.05
C ASP A 129 -17.08 -10.62 11.62
N GLU A 130 -18.34 -10.63 11.23
CA GLU A 130 -18.76 -10.30 9.86
C GLU A 130 -18.56 -8.82 9.54
N SER A 131 -18.77 -7.93 10.51
CA SER A 131 -18.58 -6.49 10.33
C SER A 131 -17.11 -6.17 10.06
N THR A 132 -16.21 -6.71 10.88
CA THR A 132 -14.76 -6.56 10.76
C THR A 132 -14.25 -7.17 9.46
N ARG A 133 -14.71 -8.38 9.12
CA ARG A 133 -14.35 -9.04 7.85
C ARG A 133 -14.76 -8.18 6.66
N LYS A 134 -15.98 -7.63 6.66
CA LYS A 134 -16.47 -6.77 5.58
C LYS A 134 -15.58 -5.53 5.42
N GLN A 135 -15.17 -4.89 6.51
CA GLN A 135 -14.29 -3.73 6.45
C GLN A 135 -12.96 -4.07 5.76
N PHE A 136 -12.31 -5.19 6.11
CA PHE A 136 -11.07 -5.60 5.42
C PHE A 136 -11.27 -5.92 3.94
N LEU A 137 -12.40 -6.51 3.54
CA LEU A 137 -12.72 -6.73 2.13
C LEU A 137 -12.84 -5.40 1.38
N GLU A 138 -13.49 -4.40 1.99
CA GLU A 138 -13.61 -3.07 1.39
C GLU A 138 -12.27 -2.34 1.30
N LEU A 139 -11.33 -2.55 2.24
CA LEU A 139 -9.96 -2.05 2.10
C LEU A 139 -9.25 -2.68 0.89
N ALA A 140 -9.38 -4.00 0.71
CA ALA A 140 -8.83 -4.69 -0.45
C ALA A 140 -9.40 -4.15 -1.78
N ASP A 141 -10.70 -3.83 -1.81
CA ASP A 141 -11.34 -3.26 -3.00
C ASP A 141 -10.82 -1.85 -3.33
N LEU A 142 -10.48 -1.03 -2.32
CA LEU A 142 -9.91 0.31 -2.51
C LEU A 142 -8.52 0.26 -3.15
N GLU A 143 -7.65 -0.62 -2.67
CA GLU A 143 -6.31 -0.88 -3.24
C GLU A 143 -6.41 -1.29 -4.72
N VAL A 144 -7.28 -2.27 -5.01
CA VAL A 144 -7.51 -2.73 -6.38
C VAL A 144 -8.07 -1.60 -7.25
N ALA A 145 -8.89 -0.70 -6.70
CA ALA A 145 -9.39 0.46 -7.43
C ALA A 145 -8.27 1.47 -7.79
N SER A 146 -7.33 1.75 -6.88
CA SER A 146 -6.12 2.54 -7.20
C SER A 146 -5.32 1.86 -8.32
N ALA A 147 -5.11 0.55 -8.20
CA ALA A 147 -4.37 -0.25 -9.17
C ALA A 147 -5.00 -0.26 -10.58
N LEU A 148 -6.33 -0.40 -10.67
CA LEU A 148 -7.09 -0.35 -11.92
C LEU A 148 -7.11 1.06 -12.52
N ARG A 149 -7.16 2.10 -11.68
CA ARG A 149 -7.09 3.49 -12.12
C ARG A 149 -5.76 3.75 -12.83
N ILE A 150 -4.65 3.29 -12.25
CA ILE A 150 -3.31 3.43 -12.83
C ILE A 150 -3.22 2.70 -14.17
N ASP A 151 -3.69 1.45 -14.23
CA ASP A 151 -3.66 0.68 -15.48
C ASP A 151 -4.39 1.39 -16.63
N ALA A 152 -5.54 1.99 -16.32
CA ALA A 152 -6.34 2.73 -17.29
C ALA A 152 -5.63 4.00 -17.79
N GLU A 153 -4.97 4.75 -16.90
CA GLU A 153 -4.28 6.00 -17.25
C GLU A 153 -2.97 5.75 -17.99
N LEU A 154 -2.20 4.72 -17.60
CA LEU A 154 -0.96 4.36 -18.29
C LEU A 154 -1.20 3.57 -19.59
N GLY A 155 -2.43 3.11 -19.84
CA GLY A 155 -2.73 2.20 -20.95
C GLY A 155 -1.97 0.87 -20.85
N ARG A 156 -1.55 0.49 -19.64
CA ARG A 156 -0.78 -0.72 -19.33
C ARG A 156 -1.61 -1.56 -18.38
N SER A 157 -1.96 -2.77 -18.77
CA SER A 157 -2.53 -3.72 -17.81
C SER A 157 -1.40 -4.46 -17.12
N SER A 158 -1.44 -4.45 -15.80
CA SER A 158 -0.56 -5.25 -14.93
C SER A 158 -1.07 -6.69 -14.76
N SER A 159 -1.83 -7.18 -15.75
CA SER A 159 -2.29 -8.58 -15.82
C SER A 159 -1.11 -9.52 -16.03
N GLY A 160 -0.46 -9.87 -14.91
CA GLY A 160 0.59 -10.86 -14.78
C GLY A 160 0.20 -11.88 -13.72
N GLU A 161 -0.41 -12.95 -14.21
CA GLU A 161 -0.56 -14.29 -13.62
C GLU A 161 -1.58 -14.48 -12.46
N ALA A 162 -2.48 -15.43 -12.74
CA ALA A 162 -3.50 -15.98 -11.86
C ALA A 162 -2.92 -16.97 -10.83
#